data_AF-A0A177D1A2-F1
#
_entry.id   AF-A0A177D1A2-F1
#
_cell.length_a   1.000
_cell.length_b   1.000
_cell.length_c   1.000
_cell.angle_alpha   90.00
_cell.angle_beta   90.00
_cell.angle_gamma   90.00
#
_symmetry.space_group_name_H-M   'P 1'
#
loop_
_entity.id
_entity.type
_entity.pdbx_description
1 polymer ?
#
loop_
_entity_poly.entity_id
_entity_poly.type
_entity_poly.pdbx_seq_one_letter_code
_entity_poly.pdbx_strand_id
1 'polypeptide(L)'
;MTTSSTPAYPSRCRRCDSRVTLMFTRSNNRIGNAGRPYYKCLTCTKFLCFADSRGLDPSNPLCSCGIPSRRQISGPARCVPRGLHYVCSQGGCSFYSPMHGDYGQISLDEEIASLFIQLSFI
;
A
#
# COMPACT_ATOMS: atom_id res chain seq x y z
N MET A 1 -12.59 -28.13 5.06
CA MET A 1 -12.02 -27.81 3.73
C MET A 1 -11.70 -26.33 3.70
N THR A 2 -10.51 -25.93 4.14
CA THR A 2 -10.06 -24.52 4.09
C THR A 2 -9.30 -24.32 2.79
N THR A 3 -9.94 -23.73 1.79
CA THR A 3 -9.26 -23.29 0.58
C THR A 3 -8.25 -22.22 0.98
N SER A 4 -6.97 -22.59 0.96
CA SER A 4 -5.85 -21.65 1.03
C SER A 4 -5.93 -20.73 -0.20
N SER A 5 -6.67 -19.63 -0.08
CA SER A 5 -6.63 -18.58 -1.07
C SER A 5 -5.29 -17.87 -0.95
N THR A 6 -4.31 -18.30 -1.75
CA THR A 6 -3.13 -17.48 -2.06
C THR A 6 -3.61 -16.05 -2.27
N PRO A 7 -3.02 -15.02 -1.62
CA PRO A 7 -3.41 -13.65 -1.85
C PRO A 7 -3.35 -13.38 -3.36
N ALA A 8 -4.50 -13.24 -4.00
CA ALA A 8 -4.59 -13.07 -5.44
C ALA A 8 -4.12 -11.66 -5.77
N TYR A 9 -2.83 -11.51 -6.09
CA TYR A 9 -2.31 -10.30 -6.67
C TYR A 9 -3.10 -9.95 -7.94
N PRO A 10 -3.25 -8.65 -8.28
CA PRO A 10 -4.11 -8.27 -9.39
C PRO A 10 -3.55 -8.84 -10.69
N SER A 11 -4.34 -9.59 -11.45
CA SER A 11 -3.96 -10.05 -12.79
C SER A 11 -4.28 -9.01 -13.87
N ARG A 12 -5.21 -8.07 -13.56
CA ARG A 12 -5.71 -7.03 -14.46
C ARG A 12 -5.89 -5.69 -13.73
N CYS A 13 -5.79 -4.61 -14.50
CA CYS A 13 -5.98 -3.25 -14.01
C CYS A 13 -7.46 -2.98 -13.74
N ARG A 14 -7.82 -2.64 -12.50
CA ARG A 14 -9.22 -2.29 -12.14
C ARG A 14 -9.85 -1.13 -12.93
N ARG A 15 -9.06 -0.32 -13.64
CA ARG A 15 -9.55 0.87 -14.37
C ARG A 15 -9.79 0.62 -15.85
N CYS A 16 -8.97 -0.21 -16.49
CA CYS A 16 -8.98 -0.40 -17.94
C CYS A 16 -8.91 -1.87 -18.36
N ASP A 17 -8.98 -2.77 -17.37
CA ASP A 17 -8.88 -4.21 -17.50
C ASP A 17 -7.58 -4.74 -18.13
N SER A 18 -6.64 -3.88 -18.54
CA SER A 18 -5.40 -4.29 -19.20
C SER A 18 -4.43 -5.04 -18.28
N ARG A 19 -3.46 -5.72 -18.89
CA ARG A 19 -2.39 -6.45 -18.19
C ARG A 19 -1.61 -5.55 -17.23
N VAL A 20 -1.20 -6.15 -16.12
CA VAL A 20 -0.31 -5.53 -15.14
C VAL A 20 1.07 -6.17 -15.21
N THR A 21 2.09 -5.42 -14.82
CA THR A 21 3.46 -5.92 -14.69
C THR A 21 3.98 -5.68 -13.29
N LEU A 22 4.81 -6.61 -12.81
CA LEU A 22 5.60 -6.43 -11.60
C LEU A 22 6.78 -5.50 -11.92
N MET A 23 6.99 -4.49 -11.09
CA MET A 23 8.07 -3.51 -11.19
C MET A 23 8.72 -3.34 -9.83
N PHE A 24 9.90 -2.73 -9.80
CA PHE A 24 10.60 -2.38 -8.56
C PHE A 24 10.82 -0.88 -8.49
N THR A 25 10.67 -0.31 -7.31
CA THR A 25 11.08 1.07 -7.06
C THR A 25 12.60 1.17 -7.13
N ARG A 26 13.11 2.36 -7.47
CA ARG A 26 14.56 2.60 -7.53
C ARG A 26 15.18 2.43 -6.15
N SER A 27 16.40 1.92 -6.10
CA SER A 27 17.20 1.78 -4.87
C SER A 27 17.43 3.11 -4.16
N ASN A 28 17.47 4.22 -4.89
CA ASN A 28 17.63 5.57 -4.35
C ASN A 28 16.30 6.30 -4.03
N ASN A 29 15.17 5.58 -3.94
CA ASN A 29 13.90 6.18 -3.56
C ASN A 29 13.95 6.68 -2.10
N ARG A 30 14.12 8.00 -1.94
CA ARG A 30 14.32 8.67 -0.64
C ARG A 30 13.07 8.76 0.24
N ILE A 31 11.89 8.41 -0.28
CA ILE A 31 10.63 8.52 0.48
C ILE A 31 10.27 7.22 1.22
N GLY A 32 11.22 6.29 1.37
CA GLY A 32 11.07 5.08 2.16
C GLY A 32 10.42 3.91 1.44
N ASN A 33 10.39 3.96 0.11
CA ASN A 33 9.87 2.88 -0.72
C ASN A 33 10.96 2.20 -1.55
N ALA A 34 12.25 2.45 -1.30
CA ALA A 34 13.36 1.88 -2.07
C ALA A 34 13.32 0.35 -2.15
N GLY A 35 13.55 -0.19 -3.35
CA GLY A 35 13.59 -1.63 -3.63
C GLY A 35 12.27 -2.37 -3.55
N ARG A 36 11.17 -1.74 -3.09
CA ARG A 36 9.86 -2.37 -2.98
C ARG A 36 9.28 -2.80 -4.34
N PRO A 37 8.78 -4.04 -4.45
CA PRO A 37 8.07 -4.50 -5.64
C PRO A 37 6.64 -3.93 -5.67
N TYR A 38 6.14 -3.59 -6.86
CA TYR A 38 4.78 -3.07 -7.05
C TYR A 38 4.19 -3.46 -8.40
N TYR A 39 2.87 -3.54 -8.47
CA TYR A 39 2.14 -3.76 -9.72
C TYR A 39 1.80 -2.44 -10.40
N LYS A 40 2.06 -2.39 -11.72
CA LYS A 40 1.76 -1.24 -12.58
C LYS A 40 0.95 -1.69 -13.79
N CYS A 41 -0.09 -0.95 -14.14
CA CYS A 41 -0.81 -1.17 -15.40
C CYS A 41 0.06 -0.73 -16.57
N LEU A 42 0.18 -1.56 -17.61
CA LEU A 42 0.94 -1.22 -18.82
C LEU A 42 0.25 -0.12 -19.64
N THR A 43 -1.08 -0.14 -19.74
CA THR A 43 -1.86 0.82 -20.54
C THR A 43 -2.02 2.16 -19.83
N CYS A 44 -2.55 2.16 -18.60
CA CYS A 44 -2.76 3.42 -17.86
C CYS A 44 -1.48 3.99 -17.26
N THR A 45 -0.40 3.20 -17.20
CA THR A 45 0.86 3.52 -16.50
C THR A 45 0.70 3.82 -15.00
N LYS A 46 -0.45 3.50 -14.40
CA LYS A 46 -0.75 3.76 -12.99
C LYS A 46 -0.25 2.64 -12.09
N PHE A 47 0.21 3.02 -10.90
CA PHE A 47 0.44 2.14 -9.76
C PHE A 47 -0.87 1.51 -9.29
N LEU A 48 -0.85 0.23 -8.93
CA LEU A 48 -1.99 -0.49 -8.37
C LEU A 48 -1.81 -0.72 -6.87
N CYS A 49 -0.79 -1.49 -6.49
CA CYS A 49 -0.45 -1.82 -5.10
C CYS A 49 1.01 -2.29 -5.01
N PHE A 50 1.57 -2.28 -3.80
CA PHE A 50 2.83 -2.99 -3.54
C PHE A 50 2.60 -4.51 -3.52
N ALA A 51 3.63 -5.26 -3.90
CA ALA A 51 3.62 -6.72 -4.00
C ALA A 51 4.40 -7.41 -2.87
N ASP A 52 4.94 -6.64 -1.92
CA ASP A 52 5.58 -7.15 -0.70
C ASP A 52 4.56 -7.35 0.44
N SER A 53 5.01 -7.88 1.57
CA SER A 53 4.18 -8.05 2.78
C SER A 53 4.12 -6.81 3.68
N ARG A 54 4.85 -5.73 3.36
CA ARG A 54 5.02 -4.55 4.22
C ARG A 54 3.68 -3.86 4.49
N GLY A 55 3.28 -3.76 5.77
CA GLY A 55 2.00 -3.18 6.17
C GLY A 55 0.76 -4.06 5.94
N LEU A 56 0.93 -5.33 5.58
CA LEU A 56 -0.15 -6.32 5.64
C LEU A 56 -0.32 -6.81 7.08
N ASP A 57 -1.55 -6.72 7.59
CA ASP A 57 -1.91 -7.22 8.91
C ASP A 57 -3.37 -7.70 8.86
N PRO A 58 -3.69 -8.92 9.33
CA PRO A 58 -5.06 -9.42 9.37
C PRO A 58 -6.03 -8.56 10.19
N SER A 59 -5.53 -7.75 11.13
CA SER A 59 -6.32 -6.82 11.94
C SER A 59 -6.65 -5.50 11.24
N ASN A 60 -6.06 -5.24 10.06
CA ASN A 60 -6.38 -4.05 9.28
C ASN A 60 -7.86 -4.07 8.84
N PRO A 61 -8.50 -2.89 8.70
CA PRO A 61 -9.88 -2.82 8.24
C PRO A 61 -10.03 -3.47 6.85
N LEU A 62 -11.17 -4.10 6.60
CA LEU A 62 -11.46 -4.69 5.29
C LEU A 62 -11.63 -3.59 4.24
N CYS A 63 -11.08 -3.83 3.06
CA CYS A 63 -11.38 -3.00 1.89
C CYS A 63 -12.65 -3.49 1.17
N SER A 64 -13.08 -2.80 0.11
CA SER A 64 -14.27 -3.19 -0.68
C SER A 64 -14.17 -4.54 -1.38
N CYS A 65 -12.99 -5.15 -1.42
CA CYS A 65 -12.80 -6.53 -1.90
C CYS A 65 -13.09 -7.59 -0.81
N GLY A 66 -13.43 -7.18 0.41
CA GLY A 66 -13.69 -8.10 1.53
C GLY A 66 -12.43 -8.69 2.18
N ILE A 67 -11.25 -8.15 1.87
CA ILE A 67 -9.95 -8.61 2.42
C ILE A 67 -9.28 -7.52 3.28
N PRO A 68 -8.41 -7.90 4.24
CA PRO A 68 -7.64 -6.93 5.02
C PRO A 68 -6.88 -5.96 4.11
N SER A 69 -7.00 -4.67 4.42
CA SER A 69 -6.29 -3.59 3.74
C SER A 69 -4.79 -3.61 4.08
N ARG A 70 -4.01 -2.79 3.36
CA ARG A 70 -2.60 -2.54 3.64
C ARG A 70 -2.44 -1.17 4.29
N ARG A 71 -1.74 -1.12 5.41
CA ARG A 71 -1.31 0.13 6.05
C ARG A 71 -0.10 0.72 5.32
N GLN A 72 -0.11 2.02 5.11
CA GLN A 72 0.94 2.78 4.42
C GLN A 72 1.21 4.12 5.11
N ILE A 73 2.37 4.70 4.83
CA ILE A 73 2.71 6.09 5.17
C ILE A 73 2.66 6.97 3.92
N SER A 74 2.04 8.13 4.06
CA SER A 74 2.06 9.19 3.05
C SER A 74 3.46 9.78 2.88
N GLY A 75 3.82 10.13 1.65
CA GLY A 75 5.05 10.89 1.40
C GLY A 75 5.05 12.26 2.12
N PRO A 76 6.22 12.86 2.31
CA PRO A 76 6.36 14.11 3.08
C PRO A 76 5.64 15.31 2.42
N ALA A 77 5.45 15.29 1.10
CA ALA A 77 4.77 16.36 0.35
C ALA A 77 3.24 16.21 0.28
N ARG A 78 2.62 15.40 1.14
CA ARG A 78 1.15 15.25 1.20
C ARG A 78 0.53 16.26 2.18
N CYS A 79 -0.78 16.46 2.06
CA CYS A 79 -1.54 17.36 2.94
C CYS A 79 -1.36 17.02 4.43
N VAL A 80 -1.33 15.73 4.76
CA VAL A 80 -0.84 15.22 6.04
C VAL A 80 0.49 14.50 5.78
N PRO A 81 1.64 15.18 5.97
CA PRO A 81 2.96 14.57 5.83
C PRO A 81 3.05 13.34 6.72
N ARG A 82 3.65 12.26 6.21
CA ARG A 82 3.83 11.00 6.95
C ARG A 82 2.55 10.41 7.57
N GLY A 83 1.38 10.81 7.07
CA GLY A 83 0.09 10.32 7.54
C GLY A 83 -0.12 8.83 7.28
N LEU A 84 -0.46 8.09 8.34
CA LEU A 84 -0.86 6.68 8.28
C LEU A 84 -2.23 6.55 7.63
N HIS A 85 -2.35 5.60 6.72
CA HIS A 85 -3.60 5.32 6.02
C HIS A 85 -3.64 3.87 5.55
N TYR A 86 -4.85 3.42 5.21
CA TYR A 86 -5.13 2.10 4.70
C TYR A 86 -5.56 2.17 3.25
N VAL A 87 -5.07 1.23 2.43
CA VAL A 87 -5.44 1.08 1.01
C VAL A 87 -5.76 -0.38 0.69
N CYS A 88 -6.44 -0.64 -0.43
CA CYS A 88 -6.61 -2.02 -0.91
C CYS A 88 -5.24 -2.73 -1.05
N SER A 89 -5.07 -3.86 -0.35
CA SER A 89 -3.82 -4.62 -0.32
C SER A 89 -3.44 -5.22 -1.68
N GLN A 90 -4.45 -5.52 -2.51
CA GLN A 90 -4.32 -6.10 -3.85
C GLN A 90 -4.57 -5.10 -4.99
N GLY A 91 -4.85 -3.82 -4.70
CA GLY A 91 -5.14 -2.83 -5.74
C GLY A 91 -6.42 -3.10 -6.56
N GLY A 92 -7.30 -4.00 -6.10
CA GLY A 92 -8.54 -4.40 -6.78
C GLY A 92 -9.68 -3.38 -6.67
N CYS A 93 -9.68 -2.55 -5.62
CA CYS A 93 -10.66 -1.47 -5.44
C CYS A 93 -9.99 -0.12 -5.17
N SER A 94 -10.79 0.92 -4.99
CA SER A 94 -10.34 2.29 -4.65
C SER A 94 -10.37 2.59 -3.15
N PHE A 95 -10.44 1.57 -2.29
CA PHE A 95 -10.46 1.77 -0.84
C PHE A 95 -9.28 2.62 -0.37
N TYR A 96 -9.60 3.64 0.41
CA TYR A 96 -8.67 4.53 1.09
C TYR A 96 -9.32 4.96 2.41
N SER A 97 -8.60 4.83 3.52
CA SER A 97 -9.04 5.34 4.82
C SER A 97 -7.85 5.88 5.61
N PRO A 98 -7.86 7.16 6.04
CA PRO A 98 -6.91 7.63 7.03
C PRO A 98 -6.98 6.81 8.32
N MET A 99 -5.85 6.64 9.00
CA MET A 99 -5.83 6.15 10.37
C MET A 99 -6.00 7.36 11.29
N HIS A 100 -7.09 7.43 12.05
CA HIS A 100 -7.36 8.54 12.95
C HIS A 100 -6.95 8.22 14.39
N GLY A 101 -6.41 9.22 15.08
CA GLY A 101 -6.37 9.30 16.54
C GLY A 101 -7.26 10.46 17.01
N ASP A 102 -7.07 10.89 18.26
CA ASP A 102 -7.93 11.91 18.89
C ASP A 102 -7.94 13.27 18.18
N TYR A 103 -6.86 13.59 17.47
CA TYR A 103 -6.64 14.90 16.82
C TYR A 103 -6.65 14.82 15.28
N GLY A 104 -7.22 13.77 14.70
CA GLY A 104 -7.28 13.56 13.26
C GLY A 104 -6.30 12.49 12.76
N GLN A 105 -5.86 12.60 11.51
CA GLN A 105 -5.02 11.55 10.90
C GLN A 105 -3.68 11.46 11.64
N ILE A 106 -3.33 10.25 12.09
CA ILE A 106 -2.05 9.98 12.75
C ILE A 106 -0.93 10.21 11.73
N SER A 107 -0.02 11.12 12.07
CA SER A 107 1.21 11.40 11.34
C SER A 107 2.39 10.94 12.19
N LEU A 108 3.40 10.33 11.55
CA LEU A 108 4.64 9.97 12.21
C LEU A 108 5.66 11.08 12.01
N ASP A 109 6.41 11.43 13.06
CA ASP A 109 7.62 12.23 12.86
C ASP A 109 8.64 11.49 11.97
N GLU A 110 9.65 12.20 11.49
CA GLU A 110 10.60 11.66 10.52
C GLU A 110 11.48 10.54 11.09
N GLU A 111 11.76 10.53 12.40
CA GLU A 111 12.58 9.51 13.06
C GLU A 111 11.80 8.20 13.17
N ILE A 112 10.56 8.26 13.67
CA ILE A 112 9.65 7.12 13.76
C ILE A 112 9.31 6.62 12.36
N ALA A 113 9.01 7.52 11.40
CA ALA A 113 8.75 7.12 10.02
C ALA A 113 9.96 6.35 9.43
N SER A 114 11.18 6.81 9.69
CA SER A 114 12.40 6.17 9.22
C SER A 114 12.57 4.78 9.84
N LEU A 115 12.34 4.63 11.14
CA LEU A 115 12.39 3.35 11.84
C LEU A 115 11.37 2.36 11.24
N PHE A 116 10.14 2.81 11.03
CA PHE A 116 9.07 2.01 10.46
C PHE A 116 9.35 1.58 9.01
N ILE A 117 10.00 2.45 8.23
CA ILE A 117 10.47 2.17 6.88
C ILE A 117 11.58 1.11 6.89
N GLN A 118 12.58 1.25 7.75
CA GLN A 118 13.74 0.35 7.84
C GLN A 118 13.33 -1.04 8.34
N LEU A 119 12.47 -1.10 9.36
CA LEU A 119 11.98 -2.34 9.95
C LEU A 119 10.80 -2.97 9.20
N SER A 120 10.36 -2.35 8.10
CA SER A 120 9.34 -2.93 7.20
C SER A 120 7.98 -3.20 7.87
N PHE A 121 7.57 -2.33 8.80
CA PHE A 121 6.29 -2.47 9.55
C PHE A 121 5.04 -1.93 8.83
N ILE A 122 5.22 -1.24 7.70
CA ILE A 122 4.20 -0.38 7.02
C ILE A 122 4.45 -0.22 5.51
#